data_AF-T1EHP0-F1
#
_entry.id   AF-T1EHP0-F1
#
_cell.length_a   1.000
_cell.length_b   1.000
_cell.length_c   1.000
_cell.angle_alpha   90.00
_cell.angle_beta   90.00
_cell.angle_gamma   90.00
#
_symmetry.space_group_name_H-M   'P 1'
#
loop_
_entity.id
_entity.type
_entity.pdbx_description
1 polymer ?
#
loop_
_entity_poly.entity_id
_entity_poly.type
_entity_poly.pdbx_seq_one_letter_code
_entity_poly.pdbx_strand_id
1 'polypeptide(L)' 'NDVVDPVIRMVEKTGCLERHYRVQECISEKQDWRQCQDEVKDFKKCMNEYEERK' A
#
# COMPACT_ATOMS: atom_id res chain seq x y z
N ASN A 1 13.67 -0.77 20.39
CA ASN A 1 13.85 -1.69 19.25
C ASN A 1 12.70 -1.40 18.33
N ASP A 2 12.87 -0.45 17.41
CA ASP A 2 11.83 -0.12 16.43
C ASP A 2 11.75 -1.27 15.43
N VAL A 3 10.88 -2.23 15.74
CA VAL A 3 10.58 -3.38 14.89
C VAL A 3 9.76 -2.84 13.73
N VAL A 4 10.41 -2.15 12.79
CA VAL A 4 9.75 -1.66 11.58
C VAL A 4 9.12 -2.86 10.90
N ASP A 5 7.81 -2.77 10.68
CA ASP A 5 6.99 -3.85 10.15
C ASP A 5 7.64 -4.40 8.85
N PRO A 6 7.83 -5.72 8.75
CA PRO A 6 8.45 -6.32 7.57
C PRO A 6 7.70 -5.99 6.27
N VAL A 7 6.38 -5.78 6.32
CA VAL A 7 5.57 -5.34 5.18
C VAL A 7 5.97 -3.93 4.76
N ILE A 8 6.14 -3.00 5.69
CA ILE A 8 6.58 -1.63 5.39
C ILE A 8 7.94 -1.66 4.69
N ARG A 9 8.91 -2.43 5.21
CA ARG A 9 10.23 -2.58 4.58
C ARG A 9 10.17 -3.17 3.16
N MET A 10 9.22 -4.06 2.90
CA MET A 10 9.04 -4.64 1.57
C MET A 10 8.43 -3.63 0.60
N VAL A 11 7.40 -2.91 1.03
CA VAL A 11 6.70 -1.92 0.19
C VAL A 11 7.56 -0.67 -0.05
N GLU A 12 8.44 -0.30 0.88
CA GLU A 12 9.45 0.74 0.66
C GLU A 12 10.33 0.46 -0.56
N LYS A 13 10.75 -0.80 -0.76
CA LYS A 13 11.59 -1.19 -1.89
C LYS A 13 10.88 -1.11 -3.24
N THR A 14 9.55 -1.16 -3.25
CA THR A 14 8.77 -1.09 -4.49
C THR A 14 8.46 0.35 -4.91
N GLY A 15 8.70 1.34 -4.04
CA GLY A 15 8.31 2.73 -4.26
C GLY A 15 6.79 2.97 -4.14
N CYS A 16 6.03 1.98 -3.66
CA CYS A 16 4.58 2.05 -3.53
C CYS A 16 4.11 2.39 -2.11
N LEU A 17 5.03 2.82 -1.22
CA LEU A 17 4.76 3.04 0.20
C LEU A 17 3.70 4.12 0.46
N GLU A 18 3.74 5.23 -0.27
CA GLU A 18 2.74 6.30 -0.12
C GLU A 18 1.32 5.79 -0.43
N ARG A 19 1.18 4.97 -1.48
CA ARG A 19 -0.10 4.37 -1.88
C ARG A 19 -0.59 3.34 -0.86
N HIS A 20 0.33 2.60 -0.25
CA HIS A 20 0.01 1.72 0.87
C HIS A 20 -0.55 2.50 2.06
N TYR A 21 0.06 3.64 2.42
CA TYR A 21 -0.46 4.48 3.52
C TYR A 21 -1.84 5.04 3.22
N ARG A 22 -2.11 5.48 1.99
CA ARG A 22 -3.46 5.94 1.58
C ARG A 22 -4.53 4.85 1.78
N VAL A 23 -4.19 3.60 1.49
CA VAL A 23 -5.09 2.46 1.76
C VAL A 23 -5.32 2.28 3.27
N GLN A 24 -4.27 2.36 4.08
CA GLN A 24 -4.38 2.26 5.54
C GLN A 24 -5.22 3.40 6.13
N GLU A 25 -5.01 4.64 5.67
CA GLU A 25 -5.78 5.81 6.06
C GLU A 25 -7.26 5.63 5.73
N CYS A 26 -7.59 5.26 4.48
CA CYS A 26 -8.98 5.03 4.08
C CYS A 26 -9.66 3.92 4.91
N ILE A 27 -8.95 2.80 5.16
CA ILE A 27 -9.50 1.72 5.99
C ILE A 27 -9.68 2.19 7.43
N SER A 28 -8.76 3.00 7.97
CA SER A 28 -8.87 3.55 9.32
C SER A 28 -10.04 4.51 9.45
N GLU A 29 -10.29 5.35 8.44
CA GLU A 29 -11.37 6.33 8.43
C GLU A 29 -12.74 5.66 8.22
N LYS A 30 -12.85 4.77 7.23
CA LYS A 30 -14.13 4.16 6.85
C LYS A 30 -14.47 2.90 7.63
N GLN A 31 -13.48 2.29 8.27
CA GLN A 31 -13.55 0.98 8.92
C GLN A 31 -14.07 -0.15 8.00
N ASP A 32 -14.01 0.07 6.69
CA ASP A 32 -14.50 -0.85 5.66
C ASP A 32 -13.66 -0.74 4.39
N TRP A 33 -12.79 -1.73 4.20
CA TRP A 33 -11.88 -1.80 3.05
C TRP A 33 -12.61 -1.87 1.69
N ARG A 34 -13.88 -2.29 1.66
CA ARG A 34 -14.69 -2.32 0.43
C ARG A 34 -15.06 -0.92 -0.06
N GLN A 35 -14.97 0.09 0.81
CA GLN A 35 -15.17 1.49 0.43
C GLN A 35 -13.86 2.18 -0.01
N CYS A 36 -12.74 1.45 0.02
CA CYS A 36 -11.40 1.92 -0.33
C CYS A 36 -10.88 1.28 -1.63
N GLN A 37 -11.80 0.90 -2.52
CA GLN A 37 -11.45 0.16 -3.74
C GLN A 37 -10.57 0.98 -4.69
N ASP A 38 -10.71 2.30 -4.69
CA ASP A 38 -9.92 3.17 -5.57
C ASP A 38 -8.47 3.26 -5.09
N GLU A 39 -8.25 3.43 -3.79
CA GLU A 39 -6.94 3.42 -3.14
C GLU A 39 -6.26 2.06 -3.30
N VAL A 40 -7.02 0.96 -3.13
CA VAL A 40 -6.51 -0.41 -3.32
C VAL A 40 -6.14 -0.67 -4.78
N LYS A 41 -6.92 -0.18 -5.74
CA LYS A 41 -6.58 -0.30 -7.18
C LYS A 41 -5.33 0.49 -7.53
N ASP A 42 -5.16 1.69 -7.00
CA ASP A 42 -3.96 2.51 -7.24
C ASP A 42 -2.71 1.84 -6.64
N PHE A 43 -2.81 1.34 -5.41
CA PHE A 43 -1.73 0.56 -4.80
C PHE A 43 -1.36 -0.68 -5.64
N LYS A 44 -2.38 -1.44 -6.09
CA LYS A 44 -2.18 -2.61 -6.95
C LYS A 44 -1.51 -2.25 -8.28
N LYS A 45 -1.92 -1.14 -8.90
CA LYS A 45 -1.31 -0.66 -10.15
C LYS A 45 0.18 -0.38 -9.96
N CYS A 46 0.55 0.33 -8.90
CA CYS A 46 1.95 0.59 -8.59
C CYS A 46 2.78 -0.70 -8.39
N MET A 47 2.21 -1.68 -7.66
CA MET A 47 2.89 -2.95 -7.44
C MET A 47 3.05 -3.75 -8.75
N ASN A 48 2.05 -3.74 -9.62
CA ASN A 48 2.15 -4.35 -10.95
C ASN A 48 3.25 -3.68 -11.79
N GLU A 49 3.31 -2.34 -11.82
CA GLU A 49 4.37 -1.60 -12.53
C GLU A 49 5.77 -1.93 -11.97
N TYR A 50 5.89 -2.16 -10.65
CA TYR A 50 7.14 -2.63 -10.06
C TYR A 50 7.49 -4.04 -10.53
N GLU A 51 6.55 -5.00 -10.51
CA GLU A 51 6.80 -6.37 -10.97
C GLU A 51 7.12 -6.44 -12.47
N GLU A 52 6.54 -5.57 -13.30
CA GLU A 52 6.87 -5.47 -14.74
C GLU A 52 8.27 -4.89 -15.00
N ARG A 53 8.81 -4.09 -14.06
CA ARG A 53 10.15 -3.47 -14.16
C ARG A 53 11.26 -4.34 -13.56
N LYS A 54 10.89 -5.38 -12.81
CA LYS A 54 11.80 -6.29 -12.13
C LYS A 54 12.31 -7.37 -13.09
#